data_AF-G7MD31-F1
#
_entry.id   AF-G7MD31-F1
#
_cell.length_a   1.000
_cell.length_b   1.000
_cell.length_c   1.000
_cell.angle_alpha   90.00
_cell.angle_beta   90.00
_cell.angle_gamma   90.00
#
_symmetry.space_group_name_H-M   'P 1'
#
loop_
_entity.id
_entity.type
_entity.pdbx_description
1 polymer ?
#
loop_
_entity_poly.entity_id
_entity_poly.type
_entity_poly.pdbx_seq_one_letter_code
_entity_poly.pdbx_strand_id
1 'polypeptide(L)'
;MKYRKAEMILPDDLVKEIQKYIQGEYIYVPTQAEKRKKWGENSGSRVYIRNRNAEIRNKHKSGYKIQDLSEEFFLSLESIRKIIYSKNK
;
A
#
# COMPACT_ATOMS: atom_id res chain seq x y z
N MET A 1 0.83 -9.81 -10.13
CA MET A 1 2.05 -9.88 -10.97
C MET A 1 1.82 -10.93 -12.04
N LYS A 2 2.25 -10.72 -13.29
CA LYS A 2 2.12 -11.74 -14.34
C LYS A 2 3.21 -12.79 -14.15
N TYR A 3 2.84 -14.07 -14.22
CA TYR A 3 3.82 -15.16 -14.22
C TYR A 3 4.77 -15.03 -15.41
N ARG A 4 6.06 -15.23 -15.18
CA ARG A 4 7.13 -15.23 -16.18
C ARG A 4 8.03 -16.43 -15.87
N LYS A 5 8.36 -17.23 -16.88
CA LYS A 5 9.35 -18.31 -16.74
C LYS A 5 10.74 -17.70 -16.59
N ALA A 6 11.53 -18.16 -15.62
CA ALA A 6 12.87 -17.64 -15.36
C ALA A 6 13.79 -17.74 -16.59
N GLU A 7 13.75 -18.87 -17.30
CA GLU A 7 14.49 -19.12 -18.54
C GLU A 7 14.17 -18.13 -19.67
N MET A 8 13.00 -17.47 -19.64
CA MET A 8 12.63 -16.47 -20.65
C MET A 8 13.11 -15.06 -20.31
N ILE A 9 13.56 -14.82 -19.07
CA ILE A 9 13.87 -13.47 -18.57
C ILE A 9 15.27 -13.33 -17.96
N LEU A 10 15.89 -14.43 -17.53
CA LEU A 10 17.21 -14.45 -16.93
C LEU A 10 18.21 -15.13 -17.88
N PRO A 11 19.49 -14.72 -17.87
CA PRO A 11 20.55 -15.45 -18.57
C PRO A 11 20.73 -16.87 -18.01
N ASP A 12 21.08 -17.82 -18.87
CA ASP A 12 21.26 -19.24 -18.52
C ASP A 12 22.22 -19.46 -17.34
N ASP A 13 23.34 -18.74 -17.31
CA ASP A 13 24.33 -18.89 -16.24
C ASP A 13 23.77 -18.46 -14.87
N LEU A 14 22.89 -17.45 -14.84
CA LEU A 14 22.21 -17.01 -13.62
C LEU A 14 21.16 -18.04 -13.19
N VAL A 15 20.44 -18.65 -14.13
CA VAL A 15 19.48 -19.73 -13.82
C VAL A 15 20.22 -20.91 -13.19
N LYS A 16 21.35 -21.33 -13.75
CA LYS A 16 22.20 -22.39 -13.18
C LYS A 16 22.70 -22.04 -11.78
N GLU A 17 23.06 -20.79 -11.54
CA GLU A 17 23.50 -20.35 -10.21
C GLU A 17 22.38 -20.41 -9.19
N ILE A 18 21.17 -19.93 -9.52
CA ILE A 18 20.00 -20.01 -8.64
C ILE A 18 19.65 -21.46 -8.31
N GLN A 19 19.73 -22.36 -9.30
CA GLN A 19 19.44 -23.80 -9.12
C GLN A 19 20.35 -24.49 -8.10
N LYS A 20 21.52 -23.93 -7.76
CA LYS A 20 22.37 -24.45 -6.67
C LYS A 20 21.73 -24.26 -5.29
N TYR A 21 20.84 -23.29 -5.15
CA TYR A 21 20.20 -22.93 -3.89
C TYR A 21 18.75 -23.41 -3.79
N ILE A 22 18.03 -23.43 -4.91
CA ILE A 22 16.59 -23.74 -4.94
C ILE A 22 16.14 -24.21 -6.32
N GLN A 23 15.28 -25.24 -6.39
CA GLN A 23 14.78 -25.82 -7.64
C GLN A 23 13.30 -26.16 -7.51
N GLY A 24 12.50 -25.87 -8.55
CA GLY A 24 11.07 -26.20 -8.57
C GLY A 24 10.16 -25.30 -7.71
N GLU A 25 10.70 -24.22 -7.15
CA GLU A 25 9.97 -23.31 -6.25
C GLU A 25 9.87 -21.87 -6.77
N TYR A 26 9.03 -21.08 -6.13
CA TYR A 26 8.86 -19.65 -6.42
C TYR A 26 9.74 -18.77 -5.54
N ILE A 27 10.51 -17.88 -6.17
CA ILE A 27 11.32 -16.86 -5.48
C ILE A 27 10.71 -15.49 -5.72
N TYR A 28 10.54 -14.72 -4.64
CA TYR A 28 10.21 -13.30 -4.74
C TYR A 28 11.47 -12.47 -4.96
N VAL A 29 11.54 -11.77 -6.09
CA VAL A 29 12.58 -10.77 -6.36
C VAL A 29 12.04 -9.39 -6.01
N PRO A 30 12.51 -8.75 -4.92
CA PRO A 30 12.03 -7.43 -4.54
C PRO A 30 12.43 -6.38 -5.58
N THR A 31 11.56 -5.39 -5.79
CA THR A 31 11.91 -4.21 -6.59
C THR A 31 13.05 -3.45 -5.91
N GLN A 32 14.01 -3.00 -6.73
CA GLN A 32 15.08 -2.08 -6.33
C GLN A 32 14.49 -0.90 -5.54
N ALA A 33 15.13 -0.54 -4.42
CA ALA A 33 14.61 0.46 -3.48
C ALA A 33 14.31 1.81 -4.15
N GLU A 34 15.13 2.22 -5.11
CA GLU A 34 14.98 3.47 -5.88
C GLU A 34 13.73 3.47 -6.78
N LYS A 35 13.27 2.29 -7.21
CA LYS A 35 12.06 2.10 -8.03
C LYS A 35 10.85 1.66 -7.21
N ARG A 36 10.98 1.55 -5.88
CA ARG A 36 9.84 1.25 -5.01
C ARG A 36 8.93 2.46 -4.96
N LYS A 37 7.90 2.43 -5.80
CA LYS A 37 6.75 3.31 -5.65
C LYS A 37 6.16 3.13 -4.26
N LYS A 38 5.81 4.23 -3.61
CA LYS A 38 5.18 4.19 -2.28
C LYS A 38 3.83 3.48 -2.41
N TRP A 39 3.43 2.74 -1.38
CA TRP A 39 2.14 2.06 -1.38
C TRP A 39 0.99 3.04 -1.74
N GLY A 40 0.16 2.64 -2.70
CA GLY A 40 -0.97 3.42 -3.21
C GLY A 40 -0.63 4.51 -4.24
N GLU A 41 0.61 4.60 -4.71
CA GLU A 41 1.04 5.57 -5.74
C GLU A 41 0.58 5.19 -7.16
N ASN A 42 0.57 3.89 -7.51
CA ASN A 42 0.09 3.43 -8.82
C ASN A 42 -1.44 3.43 -8.96
N SER A 43 -2.18 3.29 -7.86
CA SER A 43 -3.64 3.14 -7.85
C SER A 43 -4.38 4.43 -7.50
N GLY A 44 -3.66 5.53 -7.22
CA GLY A 44 -4.25 6.78 -6.72
C GLY A 44 -4.82 6.69 -5.29
N SER A 45 -4.90 5.49 -4.71
CA SER A 45 -5.49 5.24 -3.39
C SER A 45 -4.81 6.05 -2.29
N ARG A 46 -3.50 6.30 -2.40
CA ARG A 46 -2.77 7.13 -1.43
C ARG A 46 -3.26 8.59 -1.43
N VAL A 47 -3.58 9.13 -2.61
CA VAL A 47 -4.11 10.50 -2.76
C VAL A 47 -5.54 10.56 -2.23
N TYR A 48 -6.38 9.61 -2.63
CA TYR A 48 -7.76 9.51 -2.14
C TYR A 48 -7.83 9.46 -0.60
N ILE A 49 -7.09 8.53 0.02
CA ILE A 49 -7.07 8.37 1.49
C ILE A 49 -6.58 9.65 2.17
N ARG A 50 -5.58 10.34 1.60
CA ARG A 50 -5.07 11.60 2.14
C ARG A 50 -6.13 12.70 2.10
N ASN A 51 -6.81 12.85 0.96
CA ASN A 51 -7.84 13.88 0.77
C ASN A 51 -9.02 13.63 1.70
N ARG A 52 -9.54 12.39 1.73
CA ARG A 52 -10.59 11.98 2.68
C ARG A 52 -10.19 12.28 4.13
N ASN A 53 -8.96 11.95 4.53
CA ASN A 53 -8.50 12.22 5.90
C ASN A 53 -8.43 13.70 6.24
N ALA A 54 -8.04 14.54 5.28
CA ALA A 54 -8.05 15.99 5.45
C ALA A 54 -9.49 16.49 5.63
N GLU A 55 -10.43 16.00 4.82
CA GLU A 55 -11.85 16.34 4.92
C GLU A 55 -12.46 15.95 6.27
N ILE A 56 -12.23 14.71 6.73
CA ILE A 56 -12.69 14.24 8.06
C ILE A 56 -12.18 15.16 9.18
N ARG A 57 -10.90 15.56 9.12
CA ARG A 57 -10.32 16.47 10.12
C ARG A 57 -10.93 17.87 10.05
N ASN A 58 -11.19 18.38 8.86
CA ASN A 58 -11.81 19.69 8.67
C ASN A 58 -13.24 19.71 9.19
N LYS A 59 -14.06 18.70 8.84
CA LYS A 59 -15.43 18.59 9.35
C LYS A 59 -15.47 18.45 10.87
N HIS A 60 -14.57 17.63 11.45
CA HIS A 60 -14.47 17.53 12.91
C HIS A 60 -14.11 18.89 13.56
N LYS A 61 -13.18 19.66 12.98
CA LYS A 61 -12.86 21.02 13.45
C LYS A 61 -14.05 21.98 13.35
N SER A 62 -14.93 21.78 12.38
CA SER A 62 -16.18 22.53 12.22
C SER A 62 -17.30 22.07 13.16
N GLY A 63 -17.05 21.12 14.07
CA GLY A 63 -17.99 20.71 15.11
C GLY A 63 -18.77 19.41 14.85
N TYR A 64 -18.50 18.70 13.75
CA TYR A 64 -19.14 17.41 13.48
C TYR A 64 -18.71 16.35 14.50
N LYS A 65 -19.68 15.55 14.98
CA LYS A 65 -19.38 14.48 15.93
C LYS A 65 -18.73 13.30 15.22
N ILE A 66 -17.97 12.52 15.98
CA ILE A 66 -17.30 11.31 15.49
C ILE A 66 -18.31 10.29 14.94
N GLN A 67 -19.53 10.25 15.49
CA GLN A 67 -20.60 9.37 15.03
C GLN A 67 -21.06 9.76 13.62
N ASP A 68 -21.34 11.03 13.38
CA ASP A 68 -21.79 11.54 12.08
C ASP A 68 -20.73 11.28 10.99
N LEU A 69 -19.46 11.49 11.33
CA LEU A 69 -18.34 11.21 10.41
C LEU A 69 -18.15 9.71 10.13
N SER A 70 -18.48 8.85 11.10
CA SER A 70 -18.42 7.39 10.95
C SER A 70 -19.43 6.92 9.91
N GLU A 71 -20.66 7.46 9.98
CA GLU A 71 -21.73 7.18 9.04
C GLU A 71 -21.45 7.78 7.66
N GLU A 72 -21.04 9.06 7.59
CA GLU A 72 -20.79 9.76 6.33
C GLU A 72 -19.67 9.12 5.51
N PHE A 73 -18.57 8.72 6.15
CA PHE A 73 -17.42 8.15 5.47
C PHE A 73 -17.40 6.62 5.45
N PHE A 74 -18.41 5.96 6.01
CA PHE A 74 -18.52 4.50 6.15
C PHE A 74 -17.29 3.88 6.83
N LEU A 75 -16.87 4.47 7.94
CA LEU A 75 -15.71 4.03 8.72
C LEU A 75 -16.10 3.72 10.15
N SER A 76 -15.40 2.80 10.81
CA SER A 76 -15.61 2.60 12.25
C SER A 76 -15.27 3.86 13.06
N LEU A 77 -15.92 4.02 14.22
CA LEU A 77 -15.61 5.11 15.16
C LEU A 77 -14.12 5.15 15.54
N GLU A 78 -13.49 3.99 15.69
CA GLU A 78 -12.06 3.88 15.95
C GLU A 78 -11.21 4.41 14.80
N SER A 79 -11.59 4.08 13.55
CA SER A 79 -10.91 4.60 12.36
C SER A 79 -11.01 6.12 12.28
N ILE A 80 -12.19 6.68 12.55
CA ILE A 80 -12.40 8.14 12.61
C ILE A 80 -11.53 8.77 13.70
N ARG A 81 -11.54 8.22 14.93
CA ARG A 81 -10.67 8.67 16.03
C ARG A 81 -9.21 8.64 15.63
N LYS A 82 -8.74 7.56 15.00
CA LYS A 82 -7.37 7.44 14.53
C LYS A 82 -7.03 8.50 13.48
N ILE A 83 -7.93 8.79 12.55
CA ILE A 83 -7.71 9.83 11.54
C ILE A 83 -7.61 11.21 12.18
N ILE A 84 -8.46 11.52 13.15
CA ILE A 84 -8.51 12.80 13.86
C ILE A 84 -7.28 12.98 14.75
N TYR A 85 -6.93 11.96 15.55
CA TYR A 85 -5.96 12.08 16.64
C TYR A 85 -4.55 11.53 16.33
N SER A 86 -4.37 10.73 15.28
CA SER A 86 -3.04 10.26 14.89
C SER A 86 -2.21 11.45 14.39
N LYS A 87 -1.20 11.84 15.17
CA LYS A 87 -0.10 12.66 14.67
C LYS A 87 0.60 11.84 13.58
N ASN A 88 0.81 12.46 12.41
CA ASN A 88 1.67 11.85 11.39
C ASN A 88 3.04 11.64 12.05
N LYS A 89 3.56 10.41 12.00
CA LYS A 89 4.93 10.11 12.39
C LYS A 89 5.87 10.50 11.25
#